data_AF-A0AAV8AKU7-F1
#
_entry.id   AF-A0AAV8AKU7-F1
#
_cell.length_a   1.000
_cell.length_b   1.000
_cell.length_c   1.000
_cell.angle_alpha   90.00
_cell.angle_beta   90.00
_cell.angle_gamma   90.00
#
_symmetry.space_group_name_H-M   'P 1'
#
loop_
_entity.id
_entity.type
_entity.pdbx_description
1 polymer ?
#
loop_
_entity_poly.entity_id
_entity_poly.type
_entity_poly.pdbx_seq_one_letter_code
_entity_poly.pdbx_strand_id
1 'polypeptide(L)'
;MRRGSSDISSFPCQPPPTNSEFLSDHGGSPSDQDATLVSIRHTTRSNNPELRISLCTPNLLSWLCPMILSSNPSSQTNAIAVVVNLSLEPTNRTRIVKSGILNLLIGLLRNGADVEAKGLIVAAVHSLSVEEKNRTTIGALGAVPSLMDVFSGRGEAQMARQDAGMAIYYLTFSADNRGRVVKTNGSVRRLVGVLKGADEEDEIKSVGMRIVCNLARCEEGRSALMEADGVAVMVGLIEKSGTNSVVPERRKCWEDMAYMAAAAVYGMSKGKSLRFRCMAKSANAEEVLSRVLEERGGAIGEMARRTIQAMRGDGGEEQRDEWYEYTGGRGAGGLGMSEPMKRRYGSFGGNTAVSGPN
;
A
#
# COMPACT_ATOMS: atom_id res chain seq x y z
N MET A 1 27.74 -47.37 -24.33
CA MET A 1 28.75 -46.69 -23.48
C MET A 1 28.33 -45.23 -23.33
N ARG A 2 27.77 -44.88 -22.16
CA ARG A 2 27.40 -43.50 -21.76
C ARG A 2 28.09 -43.20 -20.42
N ARG A 3 28.61 -41.98 -20.28
CA ARG A 3 29.03 -41.18 -19.09
C ARG A 3 30.08 -40.20 -19.63
N GLY A 4 30.14 -38.90 -19.34
CA GLY A 4 29.51 -37.96 -18.41
C GLY A 4 30.48 -36.76 -18.40
N SER A 5 30.05 -35.58 -18.82
CA SER A 5 29.79 -34.41 -17.95
C SER A 5 31.00 -33.88 -17.17
N SER A 6 31.59 -32.82 -17.72
CA SER A 6 31.85 -31.52 -17.06
C SER A 6 32.35 -31.50 -15.61
N ASP A 7 33.65 -31.24 -15.44
CA ASP A 7 34.21 -30.66 -14.22
C ASP A 7 33.92 -29.15 -14.18
N ILE A 8 32.89 -28.77 -13.41
CA ILE A 8 32.77 -27.43 -12.84
C ILE A 8 33.25 -27.56 -11.40
N SER A 9 34.52 -27.22 -11.17
CA SER A 9 35.09 -27.10 -9.84
C SER A 9 34.47 -25.91 -9.12
N SER A 10 33.54 -26.23 -8.22
CA SER A 10 33.30 -25.62 -6.91
C SER A 10 34.05 -24.31 -6.60
N PHE A 11 33.33 -23.18 -6.69
CA PHE A 11 33.68 -22.00 -5.89
C PHE A 11 33.28 -22.25 -4.43
N PRO A 12 34.17 -22.06 -3.44
CA PRO A 12 33.79 -22.18 -2.05
C PRO A 12 32.84 -21.03 -1.69
N CYS A 13 31.66 -21.40 -1.19
CA CYS A 13 30.70 -20.48 -0.62
C CYS A 13 31.31 -19.90 0.67
N GLN A 14 31.89 -18.70 0.60
CA GLN A 14 32.35 -18.02 1.82
C GLN A 14 31.14 -17.66 2.69
N PRO A 15 31.23 -17.82 4.02
CA PRO A 15 30.17 -17.37 4.92
C PRO A 15 29.98 -15.85 4.79
N PRO A 16 28.74 -15.33 4.95
CA PRO A 16 28.51 -13.90 4.93
C PRO A 16 29.37 -13.22 6.01
N PRO A 17 29.98 -12.05 5.75
CA PRO A 17 30.87 -11.41 6.71
C PRO A 17 30.12 -11.08 8.00
N THR A 18 30.81 -11.15 9.13
CA THR A 18 30.20 -10.90 10.45
C THR A 18 30.13 -9.41 10.77
N ASN A 19 29.13 -9.00 11.56
CA ASN A 19 28.85 -7.60 11.92
C ASN A 19 30.03 -6.80 12.50
N SER A 20 31.04 -7.48 13.07
CA SER A 20 32.25 -6.83 13.61
C SER A 20 33.24 -6.36 12.53
N GLU A 21 33.24 -6.98 11.35
CA GLU A 21 34.10 -6.55 10.23
C GLU A 21 33.49 -5.39 9.43
N PHE A 22 32.17 -5.25 9.43
CA PHE A 22 31.47 -4.18 8.68
C PHE A 22 31.42 -2.82 9.39
N LEU A 23 31.46 -2.80 10.74
CA LEU A 23 31.13 -1.60 11.54
C LEU A 23 32.28 -1.12 12.44
N SER A 24 33.45 -1.77 12.40
CA SER A 24 34.60 -1.44 13.25
C SER A 24 35.36 -0.17 12.85
N ASP A 25 35.00 0.48 11.72
CA ASP A 25 35.76 1.58 11.14
C ASP A 25 34.97 2.90 10.97
N HIS A 26 34.03 3.20 11.88
CA HIS A 26 33.17 4.39 11.76
C HIS A 26 33.79 5.72 12.20
N GLY A 27 35.10 5.86 11.96
CA GLY A 27 35.84 7.12 11.90
C GLY A 27 36.37 7.46 10.50
N GLY A 28 35.96 6.74 9.46
CA GLY A 28 36.38 6.98 8.07
C GLY A 28 35.87 8.29 7.46
N SER A 29 36.48 8.72 6.35
CA SER A 29 36.10 9.96 5.65
C SER A 29 34.66 9.87 5.09
N PRO A 30 33.98 10.99 4.79
CA PRO A 30 32.65 10.97 4.17
C PRO A 30 32.59 10.14 2.88
N SER A 31 33.69 10.07 2.11
CA SER A 31 33.81 9.25 0.92
C SER A 31 33.78 7.74 1.22
N ASP A 32 34.39 7.32 2.33
CA ASP A 32 34.44 5.91 2.75
C ASP A 32 33.08 5.44 3.29
N GLN A 33 32.34 6.36 3.92
CA GLN A 33 30.96 6.12 4.37
C GLN A 33 30.02 5.92 3.17
N ASP A 34 30.13 6.75 2.14
CA ASP A 34 29.31 6.63 0.93
C ASP A 34 29.62 5.33 0.16
N ALA A 35 30.89 4.96 0.02
CA ALA A 35 31.29 3.69 -0.61
C ALA A 35 30.73 2.47 0.16
N THR A 36 30.82 2.52 1.50
CA THR A 36 30.27 1.49 2.39
C THR A 36 28.75 1.39 2.24
N LEU A 37 28.05 2.53 2.20
CA LEU A 37 26.60 2.57 2.04
C LEU A 37 26.15 1.96 0.70
N VAL A 38 26.87 2.25 -0.38
CA VAL A 38 26.63 1.66 -1.70
C VAL A 38 26.84 0.14 -1.67
N SER A 39 27.90 -0.33 -0.99
CA SER A 39 28.17 -1.76 -0.81
C SER A 39 27.04 -2.46 -0.03
N ILE A 40 26.56 -1.86 1.06
CA ILE A 40 25.44 -2.37 1.85
C ILE A 40 24.16 -2.40 1.01
N ARG A 41 23.89 -1.35 0.23
CA ARG A 41 22.74 -1.31 -0.71
C ARG A 41 22.81 -2.45 -1.72
N HIS A 42 23.96 -2.66 -2.35
CA HIS A 42 24.17 -3.76 -3.30
C HIS A 42 23.93 -5.13 -2.63
N THR A 43 24.46 -5.30 -1.42
CA THR A 43 24.36 -6.55 -0.66
C THR A 43 22.93 -6.87 -0.25
N THR A 44 22.19 -5.87 0.26
CA THR A 44 20.77 -6.03 0.65
C THR A 44 19.81 -6.22 -0.53
N ARG A 45 20.21 -5.81 -1.74
CA ARG A 45 19.47 -6.03 -3.00
C ARG A 45 19.51 -7.48 -3.48
N SER A 46 20.50 -8.27 -3.04
CA SER A 46 20.59 -9.69 -3.40
C SER A 46 19.29 -10.43 -3.03
N ASN A 47 18.92 -11.48 -3.78
CA ASN A 47 17.72 -12.27 -3.46
C ASN A 47 17.99 -13.26 -2.31
N ASN A 48 18.50 -12.76 -1.18
CA ASN A 48 18.86 -13.55 -0.01
C ASN A 48 18.13 -13.02 1.24
N PRO A 49 16.97 -13.61 1.60
CA PRO A 49 16.21 -13.23 2.79
C PRO A 49 17.02 -13.36 4.08
N GLU A 50 17.78 -14.44 4.26
CA GLU A 50 18.57 -14.69 5.47
C GLU A 50 19.63 -13.61 5.69
N LEU A 51 20.27 -13.17 4.61
CA LEU A 51 21.22 -12.07 4.64
C LEU A 51 20.55 -10.74 5.03
N ARG A 52 19.34 -10.46 4.53
CA ARG A 52 18.60 -9.25 4.95
C ARG A 52 18.22 -9.33 6.43
N ILE A 53 17.87 -10.51 6.93
CA ILE A 53 17.55 -10.73 8.35
C ILE A 53 18.79 -10.53 9.22
N SER A 54 19.94 -11.08 8.82
CA SER A 54 21.19 -11.00 9.57
C SER A 54 21.77 -9.59 9.62
N LEU A 55 21.64 -8.81 8.53
CA LEU A 55 22.11 -7.43 8.44
C LEU A 55 21.25 -6.44 9.23
N CYS A 56 19.96 -6.73 9.46
CA CYS A 56 19.04 -5.84 10.16
C CYS A 56 19.29 -5.80 11.68
N THR A 57 20.47 -5.30 12.05
CA THR A 57 20.97 -5.21 13.42
C THR A 57 20.74 -3.82 13.99
N PRO A 58 20.66 -3.66 15.33
CA PRO A 58 20.56 -2.35 15.95
C PRO A 58 21.68 -1.39 15.51
N ASN A 59 22.89 -1.89 15.34
CA ASN A 59 24.04 -1.06 14.95
C ASN A 59 23.90 -0.53 13.52
N LEU A 60 23.54 -1.39 12.54
CA LEU A 60 23.32 -0.93 11.18
C LEU A 60 22.15 0.07 11.12
N LEU A 61 21.04 -0.21 11.80
CA LEU A 61 19.89 0.70 11.82
C LEU A 61 20.26 2.05 12.46
N SER A 62 21.06 2.05 13.52
CA SER A 62 21.56 3.29 14.15
C SER A 62 22.49 4.06 13.20
N TRP A 63 23.34 3.36 12.45
CA TRP A 63 24.26 3.98 11.49
C TRP A 63 23.52 4.58 10.28
N LEU A 64 22.41 3.98 9.85
CA LEU A 64 21.58 4.50 8.75
C LEU A 64 20.87 5.82 9.13
N CYS A 65 20.57 6.08 10.40
CA CYS A 65 19.86 7.29 10.84
C CYS A 65 20.51 8.60 10.38
N PRO A 66 21.80 8.88 10.65
CA PRO A 66 22.46 10.09 10.13
C PRO A 66 22.55 10.09 8.60
N MET A 67 22.67 8.94 7.94
CA MET A 67 22.72 8.86 6.47
C MET A 67 21.37 9.23 5.83
N ILE A 68 20.25 8.83 6.43
CA ILE A 68 18.90 9.24 6.02
C ILE A 68 18.72 10.76 6.11
N LEU A 69 19.38 11.42 7.08
CA LEU A 69 19.31 12.86 7.26
C LEU A 69 20.42 13.63 6.53
N SER A 70 21.25 12.94 5.74
CA SER A 70 22.35 13.55 5.00
C SER A 70 21.85 14.61 4.02
N SER A 71 22.58 15.71 3.88
CA SER A 71 22.36 16.70 2.84
C SER A 71 22.84 16.24 1.46
N ASN A 72 23.59 15.14 1.37
CA ASN A 72 23.94 14.50 0.11
C ASN A 72 22.77 13.63 -0.37
N PRO A 73 22.10 13.99 -1.49
CA PRO A 73 20.95 13.24 -1.99
C PRO A 73 21.27 11.78 -2.30
N SER A 74 22.48 11.48 -2.76
CA SER A 74 22.91 10.11 -3.04
C SER A 74 22.98 9.27 -1.77
N SER A 75 23.61 9.78 -0.71
CA SER A 75 23.71 9.10 0.58
C SER A 75 22.32 8.90 1.20
N GLN A 76 21.48 9.94 1.18
CA GLN A 76 20.10 9.84 1.68
C GLN A 76 19.30 8.78 0.94
N THR A 77 19.27 8.83 -0.39
CA THR A 77 18.55 7.85 -1.23
C THR A 77 19.08 6.45 -1.00
N ASN A 78 20.40 6.25 -0.97
CA ASN A 78 20.99 4.92 -0.72
C ASN A 78 20.60 4.36 0.65
N ALA A 79 20.63 5.19 1.70
CA ALA A 79 20.24 4.79 3.05
C ALA A 79 18.76 4.40 3.13
N ILE A 80 17.87 5.18 2.52
CA ILE A 80 16.44 4.85 2.46
C ILE A 80 16.23 3.55 1.65
N ALA A 81 16.97 3.35 0.55
CA ALA A 81 16.90 2.11 -0.23
C ALA A 81 17.34 0.88 0.58
N VAL A 82 18.39 1.00 1.40
CA VAL A 82 18.78 -0.08 2.34
C VAL A 82 17.61 -0.40 3.28
N VAL A 83 16.95 0.62 3.85
CA VAL A 83 15.76 0.41 4.70
C VAL A 83 14.63 -0.29 3.95
N VAL A 84 14.34 0.12 2.71
CA VAL A 84 13.35 -0.55 1.84
C VAL A 84 13.70 -2.03 1.69
N ASN A 85 14.94 -2.35 1.32
CA ASN A 85 15.38 -3.73 1.14
C ASN A 85 15.23 -4.54 2.42
N LEU A 86 15.72 -4.03 3.57
CA LEU A 86 15.61 -4.71 4.85
C LEU A 86 14.15 -4.94 5.26
N SER A 87 13.24 -4.01 4.96
CA SER A 87 11.82 -4.09 5.31
C SER A 87 11.04 -5.17 4.55
N LEU A 88 11.60 -5.71 3.46
CA LEU A 88 10.97 -6.81 2.70
C LEU A 88 10.75 -8.05 3.57
N GLU A 89 11.59 -8.22 4.60
CA GLU A 89 11.49 -9.34 5.55
C GLU A 89 10.58 -9.01 6.74
N PRO A 90 9.52 -9.81 7.00
CA PRO A 90 8.58 -9.55 8.10
C PRO A 90 9.26 -9.38 9.47
N THR A 91 10.28 -10.20 9.75
CA THR A 91 11.05 -10.17 11.00
C THR A 91 11.80 -8.85 11.23
N ASN A 92 12.14 -8.13 10.15
CA ASN A 92 12.85 -6.85 10.22
C ASN A 92 11.91 -5.66 10.42
N ARG A 93 10.66 -5.73 9.95
CA ARG A 93 9.74 -4.58 9.96
C ARG A 93 9.53 -3.99 11.35
N THR A 94 9.34 -4.84 12.37
CA THR A 94 9.18 -4.36 13.75
C THR A 94 10.50 -3.78 14.30
N ARG A 95 11.66 -4.34 13.90
CA ARG A 95 12.99 -3.84 14.32
C ARG A 95 13.26 -2.43 13.78
N ILE A 96 12.95 -2.22 12.49
CA ILE A 96 13.09 -0.91 11.82
C ILE A 96 12.20 0.15 12.47
N VAL A 97 10.97 -0.19 12.84
CA VAL A 97 10.10 0.77 13.55
C VAL A 97 10.64 1.10 14.94
N LYS A 98 11.13 0.10 15.68
CA LYS A 98 11.70 0.28 17.02
C LYS A 98 13.01 1.07 17.04
N SER A 99 13.76 1.11 15.94
CA SER A 99 15.00 1.90 15.85
C SER A 99 14.75 3.41 15.66
N GLY A 100 13.50 3.83 15.49
CA GLY A 100 13.15 5.24 15.29
C GLY A 100 13.25 5.73 13.84
N ILE A 101 13.75 4.90 12.91
CA ILE A 101 13.87 5.24 11.47
C ILE A 101 12.53 5.70 10.89
N LEU A 102 11.43 5.04 11.26
CA LEU A 102 10.08 5.40 10.77
C LEU A 102 9.74 6.88 11.02
N ASN A 103 10.12 7.43 12.18
CA ASN A 103 9.87 8.83 12.50
C ASN A 103 10.67 9.77 11.57
N LEU A 104 11.92 9.41 11.23
CA LEU A 104 12.74 10.16 10.28
C LEU A 104 12.12 10.16 8.89
N LEU A 105 11.68 8.99 8.41
CA LEU A 105 11.07 8.85 7.07
C LEU A 105 9.78 9.67 6.94
N ILE A 106 8.89 9.62 7.94
CA ILE A 106 7.66 10.43 7.95
C ILE A 106 7.99 11.92 8.03
N GLY A 107 9.01 12.30 8.80
CA GLY A 107 9.51 13.68 8.86
C GLY A 107 9.97 14.21 7.51
N LEU A 108 10.78 13.43 6.77
CA LEU A 108 11.23 13.77 5.42
C LEU A 108 10.06 13.90 4.44
N LEU A 109 9.08 12.99 4.50
CA LEU A 109 7.91 13.06 3.63
C LEU A 109 7.08 14.33 3.86
N ARG A 110 6.94 14.75 5.12
CA ARG A 110 6.23 15.98 5.51
C ARG A 110 6.99 17.25 5.11
N ASN A 111 8.31 17.22 5.12
CA ASN A 111 9.15 18.39 4.84
C ASN A 111 9.46 18.57 3.34
N GLY A 112 8.92 17.70 2.47
CA GLY A 112 9.09 17.80 1.02
C GLY A 112 10.40 17.19 0.52
N ALA A 113 10.58 15.89 0.74
CA ALA A 113 11.69 15.14 0.16
C ALA A 113 11.71 15.19 -1.38
N ASP A 114 12.91 15.13 -1.96
CA ASP A 114 13.13 15.03 -3.40
C ASP A 114 12.36 13.83 -4.00
N VAL A 115 12.03 13.92 -5.29
CA VAL A 115 11.14 12.97 -5.97
C VAL A 115 11.58 11.50 -5.79
N GLU A 116 12.88 11.23 -5.92
CA GLU A 116 13.44 9.88 -5.76
C GLU A 116 13.33 9.38 -4.30
N ALA A 117 13.79 10.19 -3.35
CA ALA A 117 13.73 9.88 -1.92
C ALA A 117 12.27 9.69 -1.45
N LYS A 118 11.35 10.54 -1.91
CA LYS A 118 9.91 10.45 -1.63
C LYS A 118 9.34 9.10 -2.07
N GLY A 119 9.66 8.64 -3.28
CA GLY A 119 9.22 7.32 -3.76
C GLY A 119 9.71 6.18 -2.87
N LEU A 120 10.99 6.22 -2.47
CA LEU A 120 11.58 5.21 -1.57
C LEU A 120 11.03 5.27 -0.14
N ILE A 121 10.77 6.47 0.39
CA ILE A 121 10.14 6.66 1.70
C ILE A 121 8.74 6.04 1.71
N VAL A 122 7.93 6.32 0.70
CA VAL A 122 6.57 5.78 0.59
C VAL A 122 6.60 4.27 0.45
N ALA A 123 7.53 3.72 -0.33
CA ALA A 123 7.77 2.28 -0.43
C ALA A 123 8.14 1.64 0.93
N ALA A 124 9.02 2.27 1.70
CA ALA A 124 9.38 1.81 3.04
C ALA A 124 8.16 1.83 3.98
N VAL A 125 7.38 2.92 3.99
CA VAL A 125 6.17 3.03 4.82
C VAL A 125 5.11 2.00 4.43
N HIS A 126 4.87 1.80 3.12
CA HIS A 126 4.03 0.71 2.63
C HIS A 126 4.54 -0.63 3.17
N SER A 127 5.84 -0.89 3.07
CA SER A 127 6.40 -2.15 3.50
C SER A 127 6.23 -2.42 4.99
N LEU A 128 6.47 -1.41 5.81
CA LEU A 128 6.31 -1.48 7.25
C LEU A 128 4.83 -1.59 7.67
N SER A 129 3.89 -1.07 6.88
CA SER A 129 2.44 -1.10 7.18
C SER A 129 1.78 -2.48 7.05
N VAL A 130 2.40 -3.38 6.27
CA VAL A 130 1.93 -4.77 6.13
C VAL A 130 1.92 -5.46 7.50
N GLU A 131 2.93 -5.18 8.32
CA GLU A 131 3.03 -5.70 9.69
C GLU A 131 1.99 -5.06 10.61
N GLU A 132 1.09 -5.87 11.15
CA GLU A 132 -0.02 -5.41 11.99
C GLU A 132 0.45 -4.59 13.19
N LYS A 133 1.52 -5.04 13.85
CA LYS A 133 2.11 -4.39 15.04
C LYS A 133 2.59 -2.96 14.77
N ASN A 134 2.87 -2.62 13.51
CA ASN A 134 3.37 -1.29 13.14
C ASN A 134 2.26 -0.30 12.81
N ARG A 135 1.06 -0.76 12.43
CA ARG A 135 0.01 0.08 11.81
C ARG A 135 -0.41 1.24 12.70
N THR A 136 -0.69 0.98 13.98
CA THR A 136 -1.10 2.03 14.93
C THR A 136 0.02 3.06 15.11
N THR A 137 1.28 2.63 15.22
CA THR A 137 2.44 3.51 15.35
C THR A 137 2.63 4.40 14.11
N ILE A 138 2.53 3.84 12.90
CA ILE A 138 2.64 4.62 11.65
C ILE A 138 1.57 5.71 11.59
N GLY A 139 0.31 5.39 11.94
CA GLY A 139 -0.76 6.37 12.01
C GLY A 139 -0.57 7.41 13.11
N ALA A 140 -0.05 7.00 14.28
CA ALA A 140 0.25 7.89 15.41
C ALA A 140 1.34 8.92 15.08
N LEU A 141 2.35 8.54 14.29
CA LEU A 141 3.41 9.43 13.82
C LEU A 141 2.97 10.41 12.73
N GLY A 142 1.69 10.36 12.31
CA GLY A 142 1.12 11.32 11.37
C GLY A 142 1.47 11.03 9.90
N ALA A 143 1.61 9.76 9.51
CA ALA A 143 1.86 9.40 8.11
C ALA A 143 0.66 9.68 7.18
N VAL A 144 -0.57 9.65 7.71
CA VAL A 144 -1.81 9.66 6.90
C VAL A 144 -1.94 10.89 5.98
N PRO A 145 -1.72 12.14 6.43
CA PRO A 145 -1.83 13.31 5.55
C PRO A 145 -0.88 13.23 4.36
N SER A 146 0.41 13.00 4.61
CA SER A 146 1.43 12.97 3.56
C SER A 146 1.24 11.79 2.59
N LEU A 147 0.82 10.62 3.08
CA LEU A 147 0.45 9.51 2.20
C LEU A 147 -0.76 9.86 1.32
N MET A 148 -1.76 10.56 1.87
CA MET A 148 -2.94 10.98 1.10
C MET A 148 -2.57 12.02 0.04
N ASP A 149 -1.65 12.94 0.35
CA ASP A 149 -1.11 13.91 -0.61
C ASP A 149 -0.44 13.19 -1.79
N VAL A 150 0.42 12.22 -1.52
CA VAL A 150 1.06 11.41 -2.58
C VAL A 150 0.03 10.62 -3.37
N PHE A 151 -0.88 9.90 -2.71
CA PHE A 151 -1.89 9.06 -3.40
C PHE A 151 -2.78 9.88 -4.35
N SER A 152 -3.23 11.05 -3.91
CA SER A 152 -4.13 11.92 -4.69
C SER A 152 -3.43 12.86 -5.67
N GLY A 153 -2.10 12.99 -5.60
CA GLY A 153 -1.32 13.87 -6.46
C GLY A 153 -1.15 13.33 -7.87
N ARG A 154 -1.81 13.95 -8.87
CA ARG A 154 -1.70 13.55 -10.29
C ARG A 154 -0.31 13.73 -10.90
N GLY A 155 0.52 14.61 -10.33
CA GLY A 155 1.91 14.82 -10.76
C GLY A 155 2.91 13.85 -10.11
N GLU A 156 2.46 12.97 -9.21
CA GLU A 156 3.31 11.99 -8.56
C GLU A 156 3.55 10.77 -9.44
N ALA A 157 4.73 10.15 -9.28
CA ALA A 157 5.03 8.90 -9.98
C ALA A 157 3.99 7.83 -9.63
N GLN A 158 3.44 7.18 -10.66
CA GLN A 158 2.38 6.18 -10.54
C GLN A 158 2.67 5.13 -9.44
N MET A 159 3.92 4.64 -9.37
CA MET A 159 4.33 3.65 -8.36
C MET A 159 4.26 4.21 -6.94
N ALA A 160 4.68 5.46 -6.72
CA ALA A 160 4.61 6.10 -5.41
C ALA A 160 3.15 6.29 -4.98
N ARG A 161 2.26 6.63 -5.92
CA ARG A 161 0.82 6.71 -5.67
C ARG A 161 0.23 5.36 -5.26
N GLN A 162 0.56 4.29 -5.99
CA GLN A 162 0.15 2.93 -5.66
C GLN A 162 0.61 2.53 -4.25
N ASP A 163 1.89 2.76 -3.92
CA ASP A 163 2.44 2.43 -2.61
C ASP A 163 1.83 3.25 -1.49
N ALA A 164 1.58 4.55 -1.71
CA ALA A 164 0.91 5.40 -0.74
C ALA A 164 -0.52 4.92 -0.45
N GLY A 165 -1.28 4.60 -1.50
CA GLY A 165 -2.64 4.07 -1.35
C GLY A 165 -2.65 2.70 -0.66
N MET A 166 -1.71 1.81 -1.00
CA MET A 166 -1.58 0.51 -0.34
C MET A 166 -1.18 0.65 1.13
N ALA A 167 -0.29 1.58 1.47
CA ALA A 167 0.03 1.90 2.85
C ALA A 167 -1.22 2.34 3.62
N ILE A 168 -2.00 3.29 3.08
CA ILE A 168 -3.25 3.75 3.70
C ILE A 168 -4.24 2.59 3.86
N TYR A 169 -4.36 1.73 2.86
CA TYR A 169 -5.21 0.55 2.92
C TYR A 169 -4.81 -0.37 4.09
N TYR A 170 -3.53 -0.71 4.26
CA TYR A 170 -3.10 -1.51 5.41
C TYR A 170 -3.33 -0.79 6.74
N LEU A 171 -3.06 0.51 6.80
CA LEU A 171 -3.27 1.30 8.02
C LEU A 171 -4.74 1.28 8.46
N THR A 172 -5.68 1.32 7.52
CA THR A 172 -7.13 1.34 7.79
C THR A 172 -7.72 0.00 8.25
N PHE A 173 -6.91 -1.05 8.41
CA PHE A 173 -7.33 -2.21 9.21
C PHE A 173 -7.46 -1.87 10.71
N SER A 174 -6.68 -0.91 11.21
CA SER A 174 -6.82 -0.39 12.57
C SER A 174 -7.99 0.60 12.67
N ALA A 175 -8.83 0.46 13.70
CA ALA A 175 -9.95 1.36 13.97
C ALA A 175 -9.48 2.81 14.21
N ASP A 176 -8.41 2.98 14.98
CA ASP A 176 -7.82 4.29 15.26
C ASP A 176 -7.39 4.98 13.97
N ASN A 177 -6.77 4.23 13.06
CA ASN A 177 -6.30 4.76 11.79
C ASN A 177 -7.44 5.06 10.82
N ARG A 178 -8.55 4.31 10.84
CA ARG A 178 -9.78 4.72 10.11
C ARG A 178 -10.24 6.08 10.59
N GLY A 179 -10.31 6.28 11.91
CA GLY A 179 -10.61 7.57 12.52
C GLY A 179 -9.66 8.68 12.09
N ARG A 180 -8.34 8.40 12.00
CA ARG A 180 -7.33 9.36 11.51
C ARG A 180 -7.53 9.74 10.05
N VAL A 181 -7.84 8.78 9.17
CA VAL A 181 -8.15 9.06 7.75
C VAL A 181 -9.38 9.95 7.65
N VAL A 182 -10.45 9.65 8.38
CA VAL A 182 -11.68 10.46 8.39
C VAL A 182 -11.43 11.87 8.90
N LYS A 183 -10.66 12.02 9.99
CA LYS A 183 -10.36 13.32 10.61
C LYS A 183 -9.33 14.15 9.82
N THR A 184 -8.58 13.53 8.91
CA THR A 184 -7.61 14.26 8.09
C THR A 184 -8.37 15.11 7.07
N ASN A 185 -8.18 16.43 7.15
CA ASN A 185 -8.97 17.39 6.38
C ASN A 185 -8.98 17.07 4.88
N GLY A 186 -10.18 16.98 4.30
CA GLY A 186 -10.40 16.70 2.89
C GLY A 186 -9.93 15.33 2.41
N SER A 187 -9.44 14.43 3.28
CA SER A 187 -8.86 13.15 2.89
C SER A 187 -9.88 12.24 2.18
N VAL A 188 -11.08 12.08 2.77
CA VAL A 188 -12.14 11.26 2.18
C VAL A 188 -12.66 11.86 0.87
N ARG A 189 -12.78 13.19 0.79
CA ARG A 189 -13.16 13.88 -0.46
C ARG A 189 -12.14 13.67 -1.57
N ARG A 190 -10.84 13.77 -1.26
CA ARG A 190 -9.75 13.52 -2.22
C ARG A 190 -9.76 12.06 -2.69
N LEU A 191 -9.93 11.11 -1.77
CA LEU A 191 -10.08 9.69 -2.09
C LEU A 191 -11.25 9.45 -3.07
N VAL A 192 -12.43 10.00 -2.79
CA VAL A 192 -13.58 9.88 -3.71
C VAL A 192 -13.32 10.62 -5.04
N GLY A 193 -12.61 11.74 -5.01
CA GLY A 193 -12.19 12.48 -6.21
C GLY A 193 -11.30 11.65 -7.15
N VAL A 194 -10.36 10.87 -6.59
CA VAL A 194 -9.54 9.91 -7.37
C VAL A 194 -10.44 8.90 -8.07
N LEU A 195 -11.41 8.31 -7.36
CA LEU A 195 -12.35 7.33 -7.91
C LEU A 195 -13.25 7.90 -9.01
N LYS A 196 -13.60 9.19 -8.90
CA LYS A 196 -14.42 9.91 -9.89
C LYS A 196 -13.66 10.27 -11.16
N GLY A 197 -12.33 10.37 -11.10
CA GLY A 197 -11.49 10.81 -12.23
C GLY A 197 -11.64 9.92 -13.46
N ALA A 198 -12.06 10.51 -14.59
CA ALA A 198 -12.19 9.78 -15.85
C ALA A 198 -10.83 9.25 -16.33
N ASP A 199 -9.81 10.13 -16.34
CA ASP A 199 -8.44 9.84 -16.76
C ASP A 199 -7.59 9.16 -15.68
N GLU A 200 -8.20 8.77 -14.56
CA GLU A 200 -7.50 8.08 -13.49
C GLU A 200 -7.38 6.59 -13.82
N GLU A 201 -6.19 6.03 -13.62
CA GLU A 201 -5.89 4.64 -13.95
C GLU A 201 -6.68 3.65 -13.09
N ASP A 202 -7.03 2.51 -13.69
CA ASP A 202 -7.84 1.47 -13.04
C ASP A 202 -7.13 0.88 -11.80
N GLU A 203 -5.79 0.76 -11.83
CA GLU A 203 -4.99 0.29 -10.69
C GLU A 203 -5.06 1.25 -9.51
N ILE A 204 -5.01 2.56 -9.76
CA ILE A 204 -5.10 3.59 -8.71
C ILE A 204 -6.52 3.62 -8.13
N LYS A 205 -7.55 3.53 -9.00
CA LYS A 205 -8.94 3.41 -8.54
C LYS A 205 -9.17 2.16 -7.70
N SER A 206 -8.59 1.03 -8.11
CA SER A 206 -8.67 -0.24 -7.38
C SER A 206 -8.08 -0.11 -5.97
N VAL A 207 -6.92 0.53 -5.83
CA VAL A 207 -6.31 0.82 -4.53
C VAL A 207 -7.20 1.75 -3.70
N GLY A 208 -7.76 2.81 -4.30
CA GLY A 208 -8.70 3.71 -3.64
C GLY A 208 -9.94 3.00 -3.12
N MET A 209 -10.51 2.10 -3.91
CA MET A 209 -11.69 1.32 -3.53
C MET A 209 -11.44 0.43 -2.32
N ARG A 210 -10.23 -0.14 -2.16
CA ARG A 210 -9.87 -0.91 -0.96
C ARG A 210 -9.90 -0.05 0.30
N ILE A 211 -9.42 1.19 0.22
CA ILE A 211 -9.48 2.14 1.34
C ILE A 211 -10.94 2.47 1.66
N VAL A 212 -11.76 2.76 0.64
CA VAL A 212 -13.20 3.02 0.82
C VAL A 212 -13.91 1.85 1.49
N CYS A 213 -13.66 0.62 1.08
CA CYS A 213 -14.24 -0.57 1.71
C CYS A 213 -13.93 -0.62 3.22
N ASN A 214 -12.70 -0.30 3.60
CA ASN A 214 -12.31 -0.25 5.02
C ASN A 214 -13.03 0.88 5.77
N LEU A 215 -13.19 2.07 5.16
CA LEU A 215 -13.91 3.19 5.77
C LEU A 215 -15.42 2.92 5.90
N ALA A 216 -16.03 2.25 4.93
CA ALA A 216 -17.45 1.88 4.97
C ALA A 216 -17.79 0.89 6.11
N ARG A 217 -16.79 0.32 6.80
CA ARG A 217 -16.97 -0.58 7.94
C ARG A 217 -17.21 0.15 9.26
N CYS A 218 -16.88 1.44 9.39
CA CYS A 218 -17.16 2.24 10.60
C CYS A 218 -18.15 3.37 10.33
N GLU A 219 -18.88 3.79 11.35
CA GLU A 219 -19.94 4.79 11.24
C GLU A 219 -19.43 6.16 10.77
N GLU A 220 -18.29 6.60 11.31
CA GLU A 220 -17.66 7.88 10.92
C GLU A 220 -17.19 7.83 9.47
N GLY A 221 -16.68 6.68 9.03
CA GLY A 221 -16.25 6.47 7.65
C GLY A 221 -17.42 6.46 6.67
N ARG A 222 -18.52 5.78 7.01
CA ARG A 222 -19.77 5.82 6.21
C ARG A 222 -20.29 7.24 6.06
N SER A 223 -20.34 7.99 7.17
CA SER A 223 -20.79 9.38 7.20
C SER A 223 -19.93 10.27 6.31
N ALA A 224 -18.60 10.19 6.46
CA ALA A 224 -17.66 10.96 5.64
C ALA A 224 -17.72 10.58 4.15
N LEU A 225 -17.92 9.30 3.81
CA LEU A 225 -18.10 8.86 2.43
C LEU A 225 -19.39 9.43 1.81
N MET A 226 -20.50 9.45 2.56
CA MET A 226 -21.75 10.10 2.12
C MET A 226 -21.60 11.63 1.98
N GLU A 227 -20.79 12.27 2.82
CA GLU A 227 -20.46 13.69 2.68
C GLU A 227 -19.61 14.01 1.44
N ALA A 228 -18.81 13.03 1.01
CA ALA A 228 -17.98 13.12 -0.17
C ALA A 228 -18.69 12.67 -1.47
N ASP A 229 -20.01 12.46 -1.45
CA ASP A 229 -20.79 11.94 -2.59
C ASP A 229 -20.38 10.50 -3.03
N GLY A 230 -19.87 9.71 -2.08
CA GLY A 230 -19.37 8.37 -2.35
C GLY A 230 -20.45 7.38 -2.81
N VAL A 231 -21.71 7.55 -2.42
CA VAL A 231 -22.79 6.64 -2.88
C VAL A 231 -22.94 6.72 -4.40
N ALA A 232 -23.05 7.93 -4.96
CA ALA A 232 -23.22 8.12 -6.40
C ALA A 232 -22.00 7.64 -7.20
N VAL A 233 -20.79 7.93 -6.71
CA VAL A 233 -19.55 7.48 -7.36
C VAL A 233 -19.47 5.95 -7.42
N MET A 234 -19.78 5.26 -6.33
CA MET A 234 -19.64 3.80 -6.24
C MET A 234 -20.72 3.10 -7.07
N VAL A 235 -21.95 3.63 -7.09
CA VAL A 235 -23.02 3.14 -7.98
C VAL A 235 -22.61 3.30 -9.44
N GLY A 236 -22.03 4.44 -9.83
CA GLY A 236 -21.52 4.65 -11.17
C GLY A 236 -20.36 3.71 -11.55
N LEU A 237 -19.53 3.29 -10.59
CA LEU A 237 -18.49 2.27 -10.83
C LEU A 237 -19.08 0.88 -11.05
N ILE A 238 -20.12 0.50 -10.31
CA ILE A 238 -20.86 -0.76 -10.52
C ILE A 238 -21.46 -0.78 -11.93
N GLU A 239 -22.12 0.31 -12.33
CA GLU A 239 -22.76 0.41 -13.64
C GLU A 239 -21.75 0.31 -14.79
N LYS A 240 -20.59 0.95 -14.69
CA LYS A 240 -19.53 0.87 -15.72
C LYS A 240 -18.99 -0.55 -15.89
N SER A 241 -19.01 -1.38 -14.85
CA SER A 241 -18.54 -2.77 -14.93
C SER A 241 -19.42 -3.68 -15.80
N GLY A 242 -20.66 -3.28 -16.07
CA GLY A 242 -21.54 -3.95 -17.03
C GLY A 242 -21.19 -3.69 -18.50
N THR A 243 -20.22 -2.79 -18.77
CA THR A 243 -19.74 -2.55 -20.14
C THR A 243 -18.76 -3.64 -20.54
N ASN A 244 -19.09 -4.42 -21.58
CA ASN A 244 -18.32 -5.59 -22.01
C ASN A 244 -16.93 -5.18 -22.52
N SER A 245 -15.91 -5.23 -21.64
CA SER A 245 -14.51 -5.19 -22.08
C SER A 245 -14.15 -6.50 -22.79
N VAL A 246 -13.62 -6.39 -24.01
CA VAL A 246 -13.20 -7.55 -24.82
C VAL A 246 -11.91 -8.20 -24.28
N VAL A 247 -11.13 -7.45 -23.48
CA VAL A 247 -9.87 -7.91 -22.87
C VAL A 247 -10.14 -8.62 -21.54
N PRO A 248 -9.81 -9.92 -21.39
CA PRO A 248 -10.10 -10.70 -20.18
C PRO A 248 -9.51 -10.13 -18.89
N GLU A 249 -8.28 -9.62 -18.92
CA GLU A 249 -7.60 -9.07 -17.74
C GLU A 249 -8.27 -7.78 -17.26
N ARG A 250 -8.66 -6.92 -18.21
CA ARG A 250 -9.44 -5.71 -17.87
C ARG A 250 -10.80 -6.08 -17.31
N ARG A 251 -11.48 -7.07 -17.89
CA ARG A 251 -12.76 -7.57 -17.38
C ARG A 251 -12.68 -7.98 -15.92
N LYS A 252 -11.68 -8.80 -15.56
CA LYS A 252 -11.46 -9.22 -14.17
C LYS A 252 -11.19 -8.04 -13.23
N CYS A 253 -10.36 -7.08 -13.64
CA CYS A 253 -10.07 -5.87 -12.86
C CYS A 253 -11.36 -5.06 -12.58
N TRP A 254 -12.22 -4.91 -13.59
CA TRP A 254 -13.51 -4.24 -13.46
C TRP A 254 -14.51 -5.03 -12.61
N GLU A 255 -14.51 -6.36 -12.67
CA GLU A 255 -15.30 -7.21 -11.78
C GLU A 255 -14.90 -7.06 -10.31
N ASP A 256 -13.59 -7.07 -10.03
CA ASP A 256 -13.06 -6.83 -8.68
C ASP A 256 -13.43 -5.42 -8.18
N MET A 257 -13.34 -4.42 -9.06
CA MET A 257 -13.74 -3.05 -8.75
C MET A 257 -15.24 -2.94 -8.46
N ALA A 258 -16.09 -3.59 -9.26
CA ALA A 258 -17.53 -3.63 -9.06
C ALA A 258 -17.91 -4.33 -7.75
N TYR A 259 -17.22 -5.43 -7.42
CA TYR A 259 -17.38 -6.12 -6.16
C TYR A 259 -17.08 -5.21 -4.97
N MET A 260 -15.94 -4.51 -5.00
CA MET A 260 -15.56 -3.55 -3.95
C MET A 260 -16.56 -2.39 -3.87
N ALA A 261 -17.05 -1.89 -5.01
CA ALA A 261 -18.03 -0.82 -5.04
C ALA A 261 -19.37 -1.26 -4.44
N ALA A 262 -19.86 -2.45 -4.79
CA ALA A 262 -21.07 -3.03 -4.20
C ALA A 262 -20.89 -3.25 -2.68
N ALA A 263 -19.74 -3.76 -2.25
CA ALA A 263 -19.42 -3.92 -0.83
C ALA A 263 -19.38 -2.59 -0.05
N ALA A 264 -18.86 -1.53 -0.67
CA ALA A 264 -18.85 -0.19 -0.09
C ALA A 264 -20.27 0.39 0.02
N VAL A 265 -21.09 0.29 -1.04
CA VAL A 265 -22.50 0.74 -1.01
C VAL A 265 -23.29 -0.02 0.04
N TYR A 266 -23.12 -1.34 0.11
CA TYR A 266 -23.72 -2.16 1.16
C TYR A 266 -23.26 -1.72 2.56
N GLY A 267 -21.96 -1.49 2.75
CA GLY A 267 -21.41 -0.98 4.01
C GLY A 267 -22.01 0.36 4.42
N MET A 268 -22.19 1.29 3.47
CA MET A 268 -22.84 2.59 3.70
C MET A 268 -24.35 2.48 3.96
N SER A 269 -25.01 1.41 3.52
CA SER A 269 -26.45 1.17 3.75
C SER A 269 -26.79 0.79 5.19
N LYS A 270 -25.80 0.33 5.96
CA LYS A 270 -25.93 -0.09 7.35
C LYS A 270 -26.24 1.09 8.28
N GLY A 271 -26.83 0.81 9.45
CA GLY A 271 -27.24 1.84 10.42
C GLY A 271 -28.53 2.61 10.09
N LYS A 272 -29.36 2.12 9.15
CA LYS A 272 -30.67 2.72 8.79
C LYS A 272 -30.60 4.22 8.41
N SER A 273 -29.49 4.64 7.79
CA SER A 273 -29.23 6.03 7.42
C SER A 273 -30.24 6.56 6.38
N LEU A 274 -31.06 7.56 6.76
CA LEU A 274 -31.94 8.25 5.82
C LEU A 274 -31.16 8.98 4.72
N ARG A 275 -29.98 9.52 5.06
CA ARG A 275 -29.08 10.16 4.10
C ARG A 275 -28.66 9.18 3.00
N PHE A 276 -28.26 7.96 3.39
CA PHE A 276 -27.92 6.92 2.43
C PHE A 276 -29.10 6.65 1.50
N ARG A 277 -30.31 6.47 2.03
CA ARG A 277 -31.51 6.18 1.23
C ARG A 277 -31.79 7.27 0.20
N CYS A 278 -31.72 8.54 0.60
CA CYS A 278 -31.91 9.67 -0.31
C CYS A 278 -30.85 9.67 -1.42
N MET A 279 -29.57 9.54 -1.05
CA MET A 279 -28.47 9.54 -2.03
C MET A 279 -28.53 8.33 -2.98
N ALA A 280 -28.83 7.15 -2.47
CA ALA A 280 -28.97 5.92 -3.26
C ALA A 280 -30.13 6.03 -4.26
N LYS A 281 -31.27 6.61 -3.86
CA LYS A 281 -32.37 6.91 -4.78
C LYS A 281 -31.97 7.91 -5.85
N SER A 282 -31.32 9.02 -5.48
CA SER A 282 -30.83 10.02 -6.43
C SER A 282 -29.80 9.47 -7.41
N ALA A 283 -29.02 8.48 -7.00
CA ALA A 283 -28.02 7.79 -7.84
C ALA A 283 -28.60 6.63 -8.66
N ASN A 284 -29.92 6.41 -8.65
CA ASN A 284 -30.58 5.26 -9.29
C ASN A 284 -30.01 3.89 -8.87
N ALA A 285 -29.60 3.76 -7.61
CA ALA A 285 -28.92 2.56 -7.12
C ALA A 285 -29.82 1.31 -7.19
N GLU A 286 -31.14 1.46 -7.05
CA GLU A 286 -32.07 0.32 -7.07
C GLU A 286 -32.08 -0.40 -8.42
N GLU A 287 -32.07 0.34 -9.53
CA GLU A 287 -32.00 -0.23 -10.87
C GLU A 287 -30.64 -0.91 -11.12
N VAL A 288 -29.55 -0.23 -10.77
CA VAL A 288 -28.19 -0.77 -10.93
C VAL A 288 -28.00 -2.06 -10.14
N LEU A 289 -28.45 -2.08 -8.88
CA LEU A 289 -28.32 -3.24 -8.01
C LEU A 289 -29.29 -4.38 -8.38
N SER A 290 -30.45 -4.07 -8.96
CA SER A 290 -31.37 -5.10 -9.46
C SER A 290 -30.75 -5.85 -10.65
N ARG A 291 -30.12 -5.14 -11.59
CA ARG A 291 -29.33 -5.78 -12.66
C ARG A 291 -28.22 -6.67 -12.11
N VAL A 292 -27.47 -6.19 -11.12
CA VAL A 292 -26.43 -7.01 -10.45
C VAL A 292 -27.03 -8.27 -9.84
N LEU A 293 -28.22 -8.20 -9.22
CA LEU A 293 -28.90 -9.34 -8.63
C LEU A 293 -29.36 -10.37 -9.67
N GLU A 294 -29.80 -9.91 -10.85
CA GLU A 294 -30.21 -10.76 -11.98
C GLU A 294 -29.02 -11.42 -12.67
N GLU A 295 -27.93 -10.67 -12.88
CA GLU A 295 -26.76 -11.11 -13.64
C GLU A 295 -25.73 -11.87 -12.78
N ARG A 296 -25.67 -11.60 -11.47
CA ARG A 296 -24.58 -12.06 -10.60
C ARG A 296 -25.10 -12.68 -9.31
N GLY A 297 -24.79 -13.97 -9.13
CA GLY A 297 -25.07 -14.70 -7.89
C GLY A 297 -24.04 -14.49 -6.78
N GLY A 298 -24.19 -15.28 -5.71
CA GLY A 298 -23.22 -15.34 -4.60
C GLY A 298 -23.15 -14.04 -3.78
N ALA A 299 -21.93 -13.70 -3.36
CA ALA A 299 -21.64 -12.59 -2.47
C ALA A 299 -22.18 -11.23 -2.96
N ILE A 300 -21.95 -10.92 -4.23
CA ILE A 300 -22.28 -9.61 -4.79
C ILE A 300 -23.80 -9.43 -4.96
N GLY A 301 -24.50 -10.48 -5.39
CA GLY A 301 -25.97 -10.50 -5.45
C GLY A 301 -26.59 -10.34 -4.06
N GLU A 302 -26.05 -11.02 -3.05
CA GLU A 302 -26.55 -10.89 -1.67
C GLU A 302 -26.33 -9.47 -1.11
N MET A 303 -25.17 -8.85 -1.38
CA MET A 303 -24.92 -7.45 -1.03
C MET A 303 -25.90 -6.50 -1.74
N ALA A 304 -26.17 -6.72 -3.03
CA ALA A 304 -27.14 -5.95 -3.79
C ALA A 304 -28.55 -6.08 -3.20
N ARG A 305 -29.01 -7.31 -2.96
CA ARG A 305 -30.32 -7.62 -2.36
C ARG A 305 -30.51 -6.91 -1.02
N ARG A 306 -29.55 -7.01 -0.12
CA ARG A 306 -29.63 -6.37 1.21
C ARG A 306 -29.58 -4.85 1.13
N THR A 307 -28.79 -4.31 0.20
CA THR A 307 -28.74 -2.87 -0.04
C THR A 307 -30.10 -2.35 -0.52
N ILE A 308 -30.78 -3.05 -1.44
CA ILE A 308 -32.15 -2.71 -1.88
C ILE A 308 -33.14 -2.74 -0.71
N GLN A 309 -33.07 -3.75 0.16
CA GLN A 309 -33.89 -3.82 1.38
C GLN A 309 -33.65 -2.61 2.30
N ALA A 310 -32.39 -2.25 2.51
CA ALA A 310 -32.03 -1.07 3.30
C ALA A 310 -32.56 0.24 2.68
N MET A 311 -32.58 0.35 1.34
CA MET A 311 -33.18 1.48 0.63
C MET A 311 -34.70 1.60 0.87
N ARG A 312 -35.40 0.47 0.91
CA ARG A 312 -36.86 0.40 1.17
C ARG A 312 -37.22 0.67 2.63
N GLY A 313 -36.29 0.41 3.55
CA GLY A 313 -36.50 0.57 4.99
C GLY A 313 -36.79 -0.75 5.70
N ASP A 314 -36.68 -1.88 4.98
CA ASP A 314 -37.04 -3.23 5.43
C ASP A 314 -35.86 -3.94 6.13
N GLY A 315 -34.92 -3.18 6.70
CA GLY A 315 -33.65 -3.71 7.22
C GLY A 315 -33.81 -4.48 8.54
N GLY A 316 -33.55 -5.79 8.50
CA GLY A 316 -33.34 -6.64 9.68
C GLY A 316 -32.05 -6.31 10.45
N GLU A 317 -31.79 -7.03 11.55
CA GLU A 317 -30.64 -6.81 12.44
C GLU A 317 -29.28 -6.90 11.71
N GLU A 318 -28.32 -6.07 12.13
CA GLU A 318 -26.96 -6.07 11.58
C GLU A 318 -26.25 -7.40 11.88
N GLN A 319 -26.19 -8.31 10.90
CA GLN A 319 -25.39 -9.53 11.02
C GLN A 319 -23.90 -9.24 10.84
N ARG A 320 -23.06 -10.02 11.54
CA ARG A 320 -21.61 -10.05 11.29
C ARG A 320 -21.36 -10.66 9.92
N ASP A 321 -21.01 -9.81 8.96
CA ASP A 321 -20.78 -10.23 7.58
C ASP A 321 -19.33 -10.67 7.36
N GLU A 322 -19.17 -11.93 6.94
CA GLU A 322 -17.88 -12.56 6.60
C GLU A 322 -17.33 -12.09 5.24
N TRP A 323 -18.14 -11.42 4.42
CA TRP A 323 -17.80 -10.97 3.06
C TRP A 323 -16.57 -10.04 2.98
N TYR A 324 -16.25 -9.38 4.08
CA TYR A 324 -15.09 -8.50 4.16
C TYR A 324 -13.76 -9.24 4.37
N GLU A 325 -13.79 -10.56 4.56
CA GLU A 325 -12.58 -11.40 4.56
C GLU A 325 -11.99 -11.52 3.14
N TYR A 326 -12.83 -11.47 2.10
CA TYR A 326 -12.40 -11.50 0.69
C TYR A 326 -11.55 -10.29 0.29
N THR A 327 -11.78 -9.13 0.94
CA THR A 327 -10.93 -7.94 0.77
C THR A 327 -9.60 -8.03 1.53
N GLY A 328 -9.18 -9.20 2.07
CA GLY A 328 -7.82 -9.43 2.58
C GLY A 328 -7.66 -9.43 4.10
N GLY A 329 -8.75 -9.56 4.86
CA GLY A 329 -8.77 -9.40 6.32
C GLY A 329 -8.22 -10.60 7.14
N ARG A 330 -8.42 -11.85 6.70
CA ARG A 330 -7.84 -13.03 7.36
C ARG A 330 -6.74 -13.62 6.49
N GLY A 331 -5.50 -13.18 6.69
CA GLY A 331 -4.35 -13.73 5.98
C GLY A 331 -3.20 -12.75 5.73
N ALA A 332 -3.41 -11.44 5.93
CA ALA A 332 -2.35 -10.44 5.76
C ALA A 332 -1.16 -10.62 6.72
N GLY A 333 -1.32 -11.37 7.81
CA GLY A 333 -0.22 -11.76 8.72
C GLY A 333 0.74 -12.83 8.14
N GLY A 334 0.38 -13.47 7.03
CA GLY A 334 1.20 -14.49 6.34
C GLY A 334 1.58 -14.14 4.90
N LEU A 335 0.97 -13.10 4.31
CA LEU A 335 1.37 -12.60 3.01
C LEU A 335 2.60 -11.70 3.18
N GLY A 336 3.78 -12.33 3.16
CA GLY A 336 5.01 -11.63 2.80
C GLY A 336 4.82 -10.83 1.50
N MET A 337 5.71 -9.88 1.23
CA MET A 337 5.62 -9.10 -0.01
C MET A 337 5.44 -10.01 -1.21
N SER A 338 4.49 -9.67 -2.08
CA SER A 338 4.24 -10.45 -3.29
C SER A 338 5.55 -10.54 -4.10
N GLU A 339 5.79 -11.67 -4.76
CA GLU A 339 7.00 -11.86 -5.57
C GLU A 339 7.23 -10.74 -6.62
N PRO A 340 6.19 -10.16 -7.24
CA PRO A 340 6.34 -8.94 -8.04
C PRO A 340 6.84 -7.73 -7.26
N MET A 341 6.42 -7.57 -6.00
CA MET A 341 6.83 -6.46 -5.13
C MET A 341 8.28 -6.62 -4.64
N LYS A 342 8.72 -7.84 -4.29
CA LYS A 342 10.13 -8.13 -3.98
C LYS A 342 11.04 -7.85 -5.19
N ARG A 343 10.62 -8.26 -6.40
CA ARG A 343 11.33 -7.95 -7.65
C ARG A 343 11.35 -6.46 -7.97
N ARG A 344 10.25 -5.75 -7.70
CA ARG A 344 10.11 -4.30 -7.89
C ARG A 344 11.12 -3.53 -7.04
N TYR A 345 11.21 -3.82 -5.74
CA TYR A 345 12.15 -3.11 -4.85
C TYR A 345 13.61 -3.52 -5.02
N GLY A 346 13.87 -4.74 -5.50
CA GLY A 346 15.20 -5.15 -5.93
C GLY A 346 15.76 -4.37 -7.11
N SER A 347 14.96 -3.60 -7.87
CA SER A 347 15.39 -2.97 -9.13
C SER A 347 15.83 -1.49 -9.03
N PHE A 348 15.52 -0.77 -7.92
CA PHE A 348 15.64 0.71 -7.80
C PHE A 348 17.04 1.34 -7.97
N GLY A 349 18.08 0.60 -8.36
CA GLY A 349 19.45 1.10 -8.56
C GLY A 349 20.02 0.93 -9.97
N GLY A 350 19.20 0.59 -10.97
CA GLY A 350 19.68 0.38 -12.34
C GLY A 350 19.43 1.58 -13.24
N ASN A 351 20.18 2.67 -13.09
CA ASN A 351 20.64 3.54 -14.18
C ASN A 351 21.42 4.75 -13.69
N THR A 352 22.74 4.60 -13.62
CA THR A 352 23.70 5.68 -13.89
C THR A 352 24.96 5.05 -14.49
N ALA A 353 24.85 4.51 -15.71
CA ALA A 353 26.03 4.31 -16.55
C ALA A 353 26.15 5.56 -17.43
N VAL A 354 27.12 6.38 -17.06
CA VAL A 354 27.64 7.52 -17.80
C VAL A 354 27.82 7.14 -19.26
N SER A 355 27.10 7.82 -20.17
CA SER A 355 27.45 7.84 -21.58
C SER A 355 28.72 8.66 -21.73
N GLY A 356 29.88 8.00 -21.67
CA GLY A 356 31.15 8.58 -22.14
C GLY A 356 31.18 8.55 -23.67
N PRO A 357 31.76 9.57 -24.33
CA PRO A 357 31.85 9.60 -25.78
C PRO A 357 32.97 8.66 -26.25
N ASN A 358 32.65 7.82 -27.23
CA ASN A 358 33.52 7.49 -28.36
C ASN A 358 32.69 6.85 -29.46
#